data_AF-A0A7D9EP64-F1
#
_entry.id   AF-A0A7D9EP64-F1
#
_cell.length_a   1.000
_cell.length_b   1.000
_cell.length_c   1.000
_cell.angle_alpha   90.00
_cell.angle_beta   90.00
_cell.angle_gamma   90.00
#
_symmetry.space_group_name_H-M   'P 1'
#
loop_
_entity.id
_entity.type
_entity.pdbx_description
1 polymer ?
#
loop_
_entity_poly.entity_id
_entity_poly.type
_entity_poly.pdbx_seq_one_letter_code
_entity_poly.pdbx_strand_id
1 'polypeptide(L)'
;NSASNDSQNTLTVVFHAILSNKFKLEDGTKIVIRGDEPLFAGGWNKGGVPVTTAPYRDKQLVLHGELKVPLRLASFGWGYKYVLMNKKNKPSYEVLVEFKWWASGIMNRCLVIGKDYTAENGKLTD
;
A
#
# COMPACT_ATOMS: atom_id res chain seq x y z
N ASN A 1 16.22 -35.37 3.92
CA ASN A 1 15.25 -35.35 2.81
C ASN A 1 14.55 -34.01 2.76
N SER A 2 14.88 -33.28 1.69
CA SER A 2 14.33 -32.05 1.12
C SER A 2 13.37 -31.19 1.98
N ALA A 3 13.87 -30.06 2.49
CA ALA A 3 13.02 -28.92 2.76
C ALA A 3 12.62 -28.32 1.41
N SER A 4 11.37 -28.57 0.98
CA SER A 4 10.80 -27.91 -0.18
C SER A 4 10.75 -26.41 0.12
N ASN A 5 11.67 -25.67 -0.48
CA ASN A 5 11.69 -24.22 -0.47
C ASN A 5 10.52 -23.77 -1.36
N ASP A 6 9.32 -23.75 -0.77
CA ASP A 6 8.08 -23.36 -1.43
C ASP A 6 8.22 -21.87 -1.77
N SER A 7 8.76 -21.59 -2.96
CA SER A 7 8.81 -20.24 -3.51
C SER A 7 7.38 -19.80 -3.72
N GLN A 8 6.79 -19.16 -2.69
CA GLN A 8 5.43 -18.62 -2.80
C GLN A 8 5.41 -17.69 -4.00
N ASN A 9 4.66 -18.06 -5.04
CA ASN A 9 4.49 -17.20 -6.20
C ASN A 9 3.87 -15.88 -5.70
N THR A 10 4.60 -14.79 -5.92
CA THR A 10 4.19 -13.43 -5.53
C THR A 10 4.11 -12.54 -6.75
N LEU A 11 3.12 -11.64 -6.77
CA LEU A 11 3.14 -10.47 -7.65
C LEU A 11 3.67 -9.26 -6.88
N THR A 12 4.21 -8.27 -7.58
CA THR A 12 4.60 -6.99 -6.98
C THR A 12 3.56 -5.94 -7.34
N VAL A 13 2.89 -5.38 -6.35
CA VAL A 13 2.04 -4.20 -6.51
C VAL A 13 2.90 -2.97 -6.25
N VAL A 14 2.94 -2.09 -7.25
CA VAL A 14 3.59 -0.78 -7.14
C VAL A 14 2.51 0.27 -6.93
N PHE A 15 2.62 1.00 -5.83
CA PHE A 15 1.72 2.09 -5.47
C PHE A 15 2.34 3.42 -5.88
N HIS A 16 1.61 4.16 -6.73
CA HIS A 16 1.93 5.54 -7.06
C HIS A 16 0.84 6.48 -6.56
N ALA A 17 1.26 7.59 -5.96
CA ALA A 17 0.38 8.70 -5.63
C ALA A 17 1.11 10.03 -5.84
N ILE A 18 0.36 11.09 -6.14
CA ILE A 18 0.92 12.42 -6.30
C ILE A 18 0.60 13.23 -5.04
N LEU A 19 1.65 13.76 -4.42
CA LEU A 19 1.54 14.70 -3.32
C LEU A 19 1.54 16.11 -3.87
N SER A 20 0.45 16.83 -3.60
CA SER A 20 0.27 18.22 -4.05
C SER A 20 1.41 19.12 -3.54
N ASN A 21 1.83 20.08 -4.37
CA ASN A 21 2.78 21.12 -3.99
C ASN A 21 2.25 22.08 -2.89
N LYS A 22 0.97 21.97 -2.53
CA LYS A 22 0.36 22.67 -1.39
C LYS A 22 0.52 21.90 -0.08
N PHE A 23 0.85 20.62 -0.15
CA PHE A 23 1.10 19.80 1.02
C PHE A 23 2.48 20.12 1.59
N LYS A 24 2.54 20.49 2.87
CA LYS A 24 3.80 20.73 3.57
C LYS A 24 4.16 19.49 4.37
N LEU A 25 5.17 18.75 3.90
CA LEU A 25 5.73 17.62 4.63
C LEU A 25 6.67 18.16 5.71
N GLU A 26 6.43 17.83 6.98
CA GLU A 26 7.34 18.21 8.06
C GLU A 26 8.66 17.43 7.96
N ASP A 27 9.78 18.10 8.25
CA ASP A 27 11.09 17.46 8.24
C ASP A 27 11.14 16.23 9.17
N GLY A 28 11.70 15.14 8.64
CA GLY A 28 11.77 13.86 9.34
C GLY A 28 10.47 13.05 9.34
N THR A 29 9.42 13.50 8.64
CA THR A 29 8.22 12.69 8.40
C THR A 29 8.55 11.55 7.44
N LYS A 30 8.18 10.33 7.83
CA LYS A 30 8.21 9.16 6.95
C LYS A 30 6.82 8.90 6.40
N ILE A 31 6.73 8.41 5.18
CA ILE A 31 5.46 7.99 4.58
C ILE A 31 5.48 6.47 4.48
N VAL A 32 4.39 5.83 4.90
CA VAL A 32 4.19 4.38 4.75
C VAL A 32 2.78 4.10 4.25
N ILE A 33 2.56 2.91 3.68
CA ILE A 33 1.22 2.39 3.42
C ILE A 33 0.89 1.35 4.49
N ARG A 34 -0.26 1.50 5.13
CA ARG A 34 -0.82 0.50 6.05
C ARG A 34 -2.18 0.03 5.53
N GLY A 35 -2.57 -1.16 5.93
CA GLY A 35 -3.82 -1.74 5.47
C GLY A 35 -4.23 -2.96 6.28
N ASP A 36 -5.18 -3.70 5.74
CA ASP A 36 -5.75 -4.88 6.37
C ASP A 36 -4.76 -6.06 6.42
N GLU A 37 -4.80 -6.82 7.51
CA GLU A 37 -4.09 -8.09 7.63
C GLU A 37 -4.86 -9.21 6.94
N PRO A 38 -4.18 -10.27 6.45
CA PRO A 38 -2.74 -10.53 6.54
C PRO A 38 -1.89 -9.86 5.46
N LEU A 39 -2.48 -9.12 4.50
CA LEU A 39 -1.71 -8.59 3.38
C LEU A 39 -0.67 -7.55 3.83
N PHE A 40 -1.06 -6.63 4.70
CA PHE A 40 -0.16 -5.62 5.25
C PHE A 40 0.35 -6.10 6.62
N ALA A 41 1.61 -6.51 6.70
CA ALA A 41 2.20 -7.04 7.94
C ALA A 41 2.11 -6.03 9.10
N GLY A 42 1.46 -6.42 10.20
CA GLY A 42 1.22 -5.56 11.36
C GLY A 42 -0.02 -4.66 11.24
N GLY A 43 -0.75 -4.79 10.13
CA GLY A 43 -2.02 -4.14 9.86
C GLY A 43 -1.98 -2.62 9.97
N TRP A 44 -3.06 -2.07 10.52
CA TRP A 44 -3.20 -0.65 10.75
C TRP A 44 -2.28 -0.12 11.87
N ASN A 45 -1.85 -0.96 12.79
CA ASN A 45 -1.22 -0.49 14.03
C ASN A 45 0.32 -0.47 13.98
N LYS A 46 0.95 -1.38 13.24
CA LYS A 46 2.40 -1.58 13.21
C LYS A 46 2.91 -1.76 11.79
N GLY A 47 4.21 -1.54 11.62
CA GLY A 47 4.86 -1.67 10.31
C GLY A 47 4.32 -0.69 9.27
N GLY A 48 4.27 -1.18 8.03
CA GLY A 48 3.84 -0.46 6.84
C GLY A 48 4.82 -0.65 5.68
N VAL A 49 4.29 -0.59 4.46
CA VAL A 49 5.12 -0.58 3.25
C VAL A 49 5.82 0.77 3.16
N PRO A 50 7.16 0.83 3.14
CA PRO A 50 7.88 2.09 3.02
C PRO A 50 7.53 2.79 1.70
N VAL A 51 7.38 4.11 1.77
CA VAL A 51 7.14 4.96 0.59
C VAL A 51 8.32 5.91 0.43
N THR A 52 8.91 5.90 -0.76
CA THR A 52 9.91 6.89 -1.17
C THR A 52 9.23 8.04 -1.91
N THR A 53 9.91 9.19 -1.93
CA THR A 53 9.44 10.38 -2.65
C THR A 53 10.45 10.77 -3.72
N ALA A 54 9.95 11.22 -4.86
CA ALA A 54 10.76 11.81 -5.92
C ALA A 54 10.12 13.09 -6.45
N PRO A 55 10.90 14.07 -6.94
CA PRO A 55 10.35 15.24 -7.60
C PRO A 55 9.45 14.87 -8.78
N TYR A 56 8.35 15.58 -8.92
CA TYR A 56 7.40 15.47 -10.03
C TYR A 56 7.01 16.86 -10.55
N ARG A 57 6.20 16.91 -11.61
CA ARG A 57 5.78 18.15 -12.29
C ARG A 57 5.26 19.19 -11.30
N ASP A 58 5.44 20.47 -11.61
CA ASP A 58 4.91 21.60 -10.83
C ASP A 58 5.28 21.59 -9.34
N LYS A 59 6.50 21.13 -9.01
CA LYS A 59 7.02 20.98 -7.63
C LYS A 59 6.21 20.00 -6.78
N GLN A 60 5.40 19.14 -7.41
CA GLN A 60 4.76 18.02 -6.73
C GLN A 60 5.80 16.95 -6.41
N LEU A 61 5.42 16.02 -5.53
CA LEU A 61 6.20 14.81 -5.29
C LEU A 61 5.40 13.61 -5.78
N VAL A 62 6.08 12.66 -6.42
CA VAL A 62 5.54 11.31 -6.61
C VAL A 62 5.94 10.45 -5.42
N LEU A 63 4.95 9.74 -4.88
CA LEU A 63 5.08 8.74 -3.85
C LEU A 63 5.21 7.38 -4.53
N HIS A 64 6.18 6.57 -4.11
CA HIS A 64 6.41 5.22 -4.63
C HIS A 64 6.54 4.22 -3.48
N GLY A 65 5.68 3.20 -3.47
CA GLY A 65 5.77 2.07 -2.52
C GLY A 65 5.61 0.74 -3.24
N GLU A 66 6.25 -0.31 -2.74
CA GLU A 66 6.21 -1.64 -3.36
C GLU A 66 5.81 -2.71 -2.35
N LEU A 67 4.82 -3.53 -2.71
CA LEU A 67 4.35 -4.64 -1.90
C LEU A 67 4.39 -5.94 -2.70
N LYS A 68 5.11 -6.93 -2.17
CA LYS A 68 5.02 -8.30 -2.66
C LYS A 68 3.76 -8.95 -2.10
N VAL A 69 2.83 -9.29 -2.97
CA VAL A 69 1.55 -9.91 -2.65
C VAL A 69 1.61 -11.39 -2.98
N PRO A 70 1.47 -12.29 -1.98
CA PRO A 70 1.28 -13.71 -2.25
C PRO A 70 0.03 -13.92 -3.09
N LEU A 71 0.11 -14.72 -4.15
CA LEU A 71 -1.00 -14.86 -5.09
C LEU A 71 -2.27 -15.44 -4.46
N ARG A 72 -2.14 -16.25 -3.40
CA ARG A 72 -3.29 -16.71 -2.58
C ARG A 72 -4.10 -15.57 -1.94
N LEU A 73 -3.48 -14.40 -1.75
CA LEU A 73 -4.12 -13.22 -1.17
C LEU A 73 -4.60 -12.24 -2.26
N ALA A 74 -4.16 -12.41 -3.51
CA ALA A 74 -4.44 -11.46 -4.58
C ALA A 74 -5.92 -11.43 -5.00
N SER A 75 -6.67 -12.51 -4.76
CA SER A 75 -8.10 -12.59 -5.10
C SER A 75 -9.03 -11.80 -4.17
N PHE A 76 -8.51 -11.26 -3.06
CA PHE A 76 -9.29 -10.50 -2.08
C PHE A 76 -9.11 -9.00 -2.27
N GLY A 77 -10.12 -8.23 -1.84
CA GLY A 77 -10.01 -6.78 -1.70
C GLY A 77 -9.38 -6.42 -0.36
N TRP A 78 -8.42 -5.48 -0.37
CA TRP A 78 -7.69 -5.09 0.83
C TRP A 78 -7.77 -3.58 1.08
N GLY A 79 -8.29 -3.19 2.25
CA GLY A 79 -8.29 -1.80 2.68
C GLY A 79 -6.87 -1.31 2.94
N TYR A 80 -6.55 -0.10 2.48
CA TYR A 80 -5.26 0.54 2.76
C TYR A 80 -5.35 2.07 2.80
N LYS A 81 -4.36 2.71 3.42
CA LYS A 81 -4.15 4.17 3.42
C LYS A 81 -2.67 4.52 3.39
N TYR A 82 -2.37 5.69 2.83
CA TYR A 82 -1.10 6.37 3.09
C TYR A 82 -1.12 6.94 4.52
N VAL A 83 -0.02 6.76 5.25
CA VAL A 83 0.12 7.16 6.64
C VAL A 83 1.40 7.97 6.78
N LEU A 84 1.26 9.17 7.35
CA LEU A 84 2.37 10.01 7.72
C LEU A 84 2.82 9.64 9.14
N MET A 85 4.08 9.30 9.27
CA MET A 85 4.72 8.98 10.54
C MET A 85 5.62 10.14 10.91
N ASN A 86 5.22 10.92 11.92
CA ASN A 86 6.05 12.03 12.37
C ASN A 86 7.33 11.54 13.05
N LYS A 87 8.24 12.46 13.41
CA LYS A 87 9.51 12.14 14.10
C LYS A 87 9.37 11.35 15.41
N LYS A 88 8.18 11.34 16.03
CA LYS A 88 7.88 10.57 17.25
C LYS A 88 7.15 9.24 16.94
N ASN A 89 7.12 8.82 15.68
CA ASN A 89 6.36 7.66 15.17
C ASN A 89 4.85 7.70 15.47
N LYS A 90 4.26 8.89 15.65
CA LYS A 90 2.80 9.04 15.78
C LYS A 90 2.18 9.06 14.37
N PRO A 91 1.21 8.18 14.06
CA PRO A 91 0.58 8.11 12.76
C PRO A 91 -0.44 9.24 12.55
N SER A 92 -0.51 9.75 11.33
CA SER A 92 -1.62 10.55 10.79
C SER A 92 -2.11 9.90 9.50
N TYR A 93 -3.36 9.47 9.49
CA TYR A 93 -3.94 8.72 8.37
C TYR A 93 -4.48 9.66 7.30
N GLU A 94 -4.37 9.24 6.04
CA GLU A 94 -5.03 9.89 4.91
C GLU A 94 -6.54 10.04 5.18
N VAL A 95 -7.06 11.20 4.80
CA VAL A 95 -8.50 11.51 4.80
C VAL A 95 -8.93 11.71 3.35
N LEU A 96 -9.84 10.86 2.90
CA LEU A 96 -10.42 10.97 1.56
C LEU A 96 -11.57 11.98 1.61
N VAL A 97 -11.31 13.18 1.08
CA VAL A 97 -12.17 14.36 1.22
C VAL A 97 -13.52 14.19 0.54
N GLU A 98 -13.55 13.44 -0.56
CA GLU A 98 -14.73 13.10 -1.35
C GLU A 98 -15.76 12.28 -0.54
N PHE A 99 -15.35 11.71 0.59
CA PHE A 99 -16.20 10.89 1.46
C PHE A 99 -16.45 11.50 2.85
N LYS A 100 -16.12 12.79 3.03
CA LYS A 100 -16.32 13.50 4.32
C LYS A 100 -17.77 13.58 4.77
N TRP A 101 -18.71 13.72 3.84
CA TRP A 101 -20.11 13.98 4.13
C TRP A 101 -20.89 12.77 4.68
N TRP A 102 -20.42 11.54 4.47
CA TRP A 102 -21.12 10.33 4.88
C TRP A 102 -20.31 9.38 5.78
N ALA A 103 -18.97 9.48 5.77
CA ALA A 103 -18.10 8.60 6.57
C ALA A 103 -17.04 9.38 7.36
N SER A 104 -17.23 10.68 7.58
CA SER A 104 -16.24 11.57 8.23
C SER A 104 -14.84 11.51 7.58
N GLY A 105 -14.75 11.04 6.33
CA GLY A 105 -13.49 10.81 5.61
C GLY A 105 -12.65 9.63 6.16
N ILE A 106 -13.24 8.77 7.00
CA ILE A 106 -12.60 7.60 7.62
C ILE A 106 -12.44 6.45 6.60
N MET A 107 -12.96 6.58 5.39
CA MET A 107 -12.90 5.51 4.40
C MET A 107 -11.47 5.17 3.94
N ASN A 108 -11.22 3.88 3.77
CA ASN A 108 -9.97 3.32 3.25
C ASN A 108 -10.02 3.25 1.71
N ARG A 109 -8.86 3.32 1.06
CA ARG A 109 -8.72 2.86 -0.33
C ARG A 109 -8.85 1.34 -0.35
N CYS A 110 -9.27 0.75 -1.47
CA CYS A 110 -9.37 -0.70 -1.62
C CYS A 110 -8.46 -1.17 -2.77
N LEU A 111 -7.50 -2.02 -2.46
CA LEU A 111 -6.66 -2.70 -3.46
C LEU A 111 -7.43 -3.93 -3.94
N VAL A 112 -7.76 -3.96 -5.23
CA VAL A 112 -8.32 -5.12 -5.91
C VAL A 112 -7.41 -5.46 -7.07
N ILE A 113 -6.80 -6.65 -7.05
CA ILE A 113 -5.95 -7.13 -8.13
C ILE A 113 -6.84 -7.84 -9.15
N GLY A 114 -6.69 -7.47 -10.43
CA GLY A 114 -7.47 -8.06 -11.52
C GLY A 114 -7.23 -9.57 -11.63
N LYS A 115 -8.30 -10.33 -11.91
CA LYS A 115 -8.24 -11.80 -11.96
C LYS A 115 -7.24 -12.33 -12.99
N ASP A 116 -7.03 -11.62 -14.09
CA ASP A 116 -6.09 -12.02 -15.15
C ASP A 116 -4.66 -12.12 -14.62
N TYR A 117 -4.25 -11.21 -13.72
CA TYR A 117 -2.96 -11.23 -13.05
C TYR A 117 -2.83 -12.33 -11.99
N THR A 118 -3.94 -12.96 -11.62
CA THR A 118 -3.99 -14.09 -10.68
C THR A 118 -4.11 -15.45 -11.40
N ALA A 119 -4.53 -15.45 -12.67
CA ALA A 119 -4.87 -16.63 -13.45
C ALA A 119 -3.67 -17.28 -14.15
N GLU A 120 -2.55 -16.59 -14.34
CA GLU A 120 -1.32 -17.14 -14.94
C GLU A 120 -0.69 -18.29 -14.12
N ASN A 121 -1.14 -18.52 -12.88
CA ASN A 121 -0.75 -19.67 -12.06
C ASN A 121 -1.59 -20.94 -12.28
N GLY A 122 -2.70 -20.86 -13.02
CA GLY A 122 -3.61 -21.99 -13.25
C GLY A 122 -3.17 -22.96 -14.34
N LYS A 123 -2.10 -22.64 -15.09
CA LYS A 123 -1.60 -23.45 -16.21
C LYS A 123 -0.08 -23.61 -16.15
N LEU A 124 0.41 -24.26 -15.11
CA LEU A 124 1.66 -25.03 -15.17
C LEU A 124 1.33 -26.42 -14.61
N THR A 125 0.60 -27.19 -15.42
CA THR A 125 0.51 -28.64 -15.27
C THR A 125 1.43 -29.22 -16.34
N ASP A 126 2.49 -29.91 -15.91
CA ASP A 126 3.20 -30.88 -16.75
C ASP A 126 2.24 -31.95 -17.29
#